data_AF-A0A534IMV2-F1
#
_entry.id   AF-A0A534IMV2-F1
#
_cell.length_a   1.000
_cell.length_b   1.000
_cell.length_c   1.000
_cell.angle_alpha   90.00
_cell.angle_beta   90.00
_cell.angle_gamma   90.00
#
_symmetry.space_group_name_H-M   'P 1'
#
loop_
_entity.id
_entity.type
_entity.pdbx_description
1 polymer ?
#
loop_
_entity_poly.entity_id
_entity_poly.type
_entity_poly.pdbx_seq_one_letter_code
_entity_poly.pdbx_strand_id
1 'polypeptide(L)'
;MALGIILAIATVPLAIGSYQQYATRNTWTYTYRLDVLPTETAPEALVLPIPGDNTLLGSLRLVAGHANWSFMDAPHGRGLYVRIDGAATLEAVYSEFPASAVRRNSTLTMMNSSIPYFPVLVWIFYSGTGLAHLEFEAGGFALPQSESVRPGWRLYQLLPPPVP
;
A
#
# COMPACT_ATOMS: atom_id res chain seq x y z
N MET A 1 25.02 -48.58 8.39
CA MET A 1 24.37 -47.79 7.31
C MET A 1 23.00 -47.23 7.67
N ALA A 2 22.22 -47.82 8.59
CA ALA A 2 20.88 -47.31 8.95
C ALA A 2 20.88 -45.96 9.71
N LEU A 3 21.89 -45.69 10.56
CA LEU A 3 21.94 -44.48 11.39
C LEU A 3 22.06 -43.17 10.58
N GLY A 4 22.82 -43.19 9.48
CA GLY A 4 23.02 -42.00 8.62
C GLY A 4 21.77 -41.61 7.84
N ILE A 5 20.96 -42.61 7.43
CA ILE A 5 19.68 -42.39 6.76
C ILE A 5 18.66 -41.83 7.75
N ILE A 6 18.62 -42.36 8.98
CA ILE A 6 17.73 -41.86 10.04
C ILE A 6 18.12 -40.42 10.42
N LEU A 7 19.41 -40.10 10.54
CA LEU A 7 19.86 -38.73 10.79
C LEU A 7 19.48 -37.79 9.64
N ALA A 8 19.67 -38.21 8.39
CA ALA A 8 19.30 -37.39 7.22
C ALA A 8 17.79 -37.14 7.14
N ILE A 9 16.96 -38.13 7.46
CA ILE A 9 15.50 -37.96 7.51
C ILE A 9 15.09 -37.06 8.67
N ALA A 10 15.77 -37.16 9.83
CA ALA A 10 15.48 -36.31 10.99
C ALA A 10 15.92 -34.85 10.82
N THR A 11 16.94 -34.58 10.00
CA THR A 11 17.42 -33.20 9.74
C THR A 11 16.62 -32.48 8.66
N VAL A 12 15.95 -33.20 7.75
CA VAL A 12 15.10 -32.59 6.70
C VAL A 12 13.97 -31.71 7.29
N PRO A 13 13.18 -32.15 8.28
CA PRO A 13 12.17 -31.29 8.93
C PRO A 13 12.77 -30.07 9.62
N LEU A 14 13.96 -30.21 10.23
CA LEU A 14 14.67 -29.10 10.89
C LEU A 14 15.19 -28.09 9.87
N ALA A 15 15.72 -28.55 8.74
CA ALA A 15 16.16 -27.72 7.62
C ALA A 15 14.97 -27.01 6.96
N ILE A 16 13.85 -27.70 6.74
CA ILE A 16 12.63 -27.11 6.19
C ILE A 16 12.06 -26.06 7.16
N GLY A 17 11.95 -26.39 8.46
CA GLY A 17 11.41 -25.47 9.46
C GLY A 17 12.27 -24.22 9.65
N SER A 18 13.59 -24.38 9.72
CA SER A 18 14.52 -23.25 9.80
C SER A 18 14.50 -22.39 8.53
N TYR A 19 14.44 -23.00 7.36
CA TYR A 19 14.29 -22.29 6.09
C TYR A 19 12.94 -21.54 6.00
N GLN A 20 11.83 -22.13 6.44
CA GLN A 20 10.54 -21.46 6.48
C GLN A 20 10.53 -20.26 7.43
N GLN A 21 11.14 -20.38 8.61
CA GLN A 21 11.30 -19.26 9.55
C GLN A 21 12.18 -18.16 8.96
N TYR A 22 13.29 -18.54 8.32
CA TYR A 22 14.18 -17.61 7.64
C TYR A 22 13.47 -16.90 6.49
N ALA A 23 12.77 -17.63 5.63
CA ALA A 23 11.98 -17.07 4.53
C ALA A 23 10.95 -16.08 5.06
N THR A 24 10.12 -16.51 6.02
CA THR A 24 9.07 -15.65 6.62
C THR A 24 9.64 -14.34 7.20
N ARG A 25 10.77 -14.41 7.92
CA ARG A 25 11.39 -13.21 8.53
C ARG A 25 12.00 -12.25 7.51
N ASN A 26 12.42 -12.75 6.34
CA ASN A 26 13.12 -11.97 5.34
C ASN A 26 12.25 -11.67 4.11
N THR A 27 11.03 -12.19 4.05
CA THR A 27 10.01 -11.79 3.08
C THR A 27 9.63 -10.35 3.36
N TRP A 28 9.89 -9.49 2.38
CA TRP A 28 9.42 -8.12 2.41
C TRP A 28 7.95 -8.08 1.97
N THR A 29 7.14 -7.31 2.67
CA THR A 29 5.72 -7.11 2.36
C THR A 29 5.44 -5.62 2.21
N TYR A 30 4.74 -5.28 1.14
CA TYR A 30 4.21 -3.96 0.86
C TYR A 30 2.68 -4.04 0.80
N THR A 31 2.02 -3.25 1.63
CA THR A 31 0.57 -3.11 1.67
C THR A 31 0.18 -1.78 1.06
N TYR A 32 -0.85 -1.79 0.22
CA TYR A 32 -1.55 -0.61 -0.27
C TYR A 32 -3.04 -0.83 -0.01
N ARG A 33 -3.63 -0.01 0.84
CA ARG A 33 -5.05 -0.13 1.19
C ARG A 33 -5.71 1.22 1.14
N LEU A 34 -6.91 1.22 0.61
CA LEU A 34 -7.76 2.39 0.44
C LEU A 34 -9.17 2.02 0.86
N ASP A 35 -9.66 2.60 1.95
CA ASP A 35 -11.08 2.57 2.32
C ASP A 35 -11.65 3.97 2.15
N VAL A 36 -12.73 4.08 1.36
CA VAL A 36 -13.42 5.34 1.13
C VAL A 36 -14.88 5.21 1.50
N LEU A 37 -15.35 6.18 2.29
CA LEU A 37 -16.76 6.39 2.59
C LEU A 37 -17.14 7.78 2.04
N PRO A 38 -17.75 7.85 0.84
CA PRO A 38 -18.19 9.10 0.26
C PRO A 38 -19.37 9.66 1.06
N THR A 39 -19.49 10.98 1.10
CA THR A 39 -20.54 11.67 1.84
C THR A 39 -21.74 12.01 0.96
N GLU A 40 -21.56 12.00 -0.37
CA GLU A 40 -22.62 12.32 -1.32
C GLU A 40 -22.99 11.14 -2.22
N THR A 41 -24.09 11.29 -2.94
CA THR A 41 -24.61 10.30 -3.90
C THR A 41 -24.14 10.54 -5.33
N ALA A 42 -23.40 11.64 -5.58
CA ALA A 42 -22.84 11.96 -6.87
C ALA A 42 -21.54 11.17 -7.12
N PRO A 43 -21.16 10.91 -8.39
CA PRO A 43 -19.87 10.29 -8.70
C PRO A 43 -18.71 11.17 -8.24
N GLU A 44 -17.84 10.60 -7.42
CA GLU A 44 -16.66 11.26 -6.88
C GLU A 44 -15.39 10.58 -7.41
N ALA A 45 -14.26 11.27 -7.31
CA ALA A 45 -12.98 10.72 -7.69
C ALA A 45 -11.87 11.16 -6.74
N LEU A 46 -10.92 10.25 -6.54
CA LEU A 46 -9.69 10.49 -5.82
C LEU A 46 -8.49 10.31 -6.75
N VAL A 47 -7.44 11.09 -6.51
CA VAL A 47 -6.10 10.77 -7.04
C VAL A 47 -5.15 10.64 -5.86
N LEU A 48 -4.59 9.45 -5.71
CA LEU A 48 -3.74 9.06 -4.58
C LEU A 48 -2.31 8.80 -5.05
N PRO A 49 -1.30 9.02 -4.19
CA PRO A 49 0.07 8.63 -4.48
C PRO A 49 0.18 7.12 -4.69
N ILE A 50 1.11 6.72 -5.56
CA ILE A 50 1.49 5.32 -5.80
C ILE A 50 2.98 5.14 -5.52
N PRO A 51 3.47 3.92 -5.24
CA PRO A 51 4.89 3.69 -5.19
C PRO A 51 5.54 3.91 -6.57
N GLY A 52 6.81 4.29 -6.58
CA GLY A 52 7.58 4.48 -7.80
C GLY A 52 7.76 3.20 -8.63
N ASP A 53 7.70 2.02 -7.99
CA ASP A 53 7.60 0.73 -8.66
C ASP A 53 6.14 0.22 -8.69
N ASN A 54 5.51 0.26 -9.87
CA ASN A 54 4.12 -0.17 -10.07
C ASN A 54 3.90 -1.67 -9.83
N THR A 55 4.94 -2.50 -9.83
CA THR A 55 4.79 -3.95 -9.55
C THR A 55 4.22 -4.21 -8.16
N LEU A 56 4.44 -3.29 -7.23
CA LEU A 56 3.89 -3.32 -5.87
C LEU A 56 2.36 -3.20 -5.84
N LEU A 57 1.77 -2.67 -6.91
CA LEU A 57 0.32 -2.57 -7.11
C LEU A 57 -0.19 -3.57 -8.16
N GLY A 58 0.61 -4.56 -8.55
CA GLY A 58 0.24 -5.55 -9.56
C GLY A 58 -0.96 -6.43 -9.16
N SER A 59 -1.23 -6.57 -7.86
CA SER A 59 -2.38 -7.31 -7.30
C SER A 59 -3.54 -6.41 -6.87
N LEU A 60 -3.51 -5.12 -7.23
CA LEU A 60 -4.53 -4.16 -6.84
C LEU A 60 -5.92 -4.62 -7.30
N ARG A 61 -6.83 -4.75 -6.35
CA ARG A 61 -8.18 -5.26 -6.57
C ARG A 61 -9.19 -4.53 -5.68
N LEU A 62 -10.44 -4.58 -6.12
CA LEU A 62 -11.58 -4.20 -5.29
C LEU A 62 -11.88 -5.33 -4.30
N VAL A 63 -11.93 -5.00 -3.02
CA VAL A 63 -12.28 -5.94 -1.94
C VAL A 63 -13.75 -5.81 -1.56
N ALA A 64 -14.27 -4.58 -1.57
CA ALA A 64 -15.66 -4.28 -1.26
C ALA A 64 -16.14 -3.05 -2.03
N GLY A 65 -17.45 -2.96 -2.26
CA GLY A 65 -18.07 -1.77 -2.87
C GLY A 65 -18.00 -1.72 -4.39
N HIS A 66 -18.05 -0.51 -4.94
CA HIS A 66 -18.02 -0.24 -6.38
C HIS A 66 -17.08 0.93 -6.67
N ALA A 67 -15.96 0.64 -7.31
CA ALA A 67 -15.02 1.65 -7.77
C ALA A 67 -14.28 1.16 -9.02
N ASN A 68 -13.88 2.11 -9.87
CA ASN A 68 -13.01 1.88 -11.01
C ASN A 68 -11.70 2.63 -10.77
N TRP A 69 -10.57 2.06 -11.19
CA TRP A 69 -9.28 2.72 -11.02
C TRP A 69 -8.40 2.61 -12.25
N SER A 70 -7.52 3.58 -12.39
CA SER A 70 -6.50 3.60 -13.44
C SER A 70 -5.30 4.39 -12.96
N PHE A 71 -4.11 4.04 -13.46
CA PHE A 71 -2.95 4.90 -13.28
C PHE A 71 -3.08 6.13 -14.19
N MET A 72 -2.78 7.31 -13.65
CA MET A 72 -2.76 8.55 -14.42
C MET A 72 -1.56 9.41 -14.05
N ASP A 73 -1.14 10.28 -14.96
CA ASP A 73 -0.19 11.34 -14.65
C ASP A 73 -0.96 12.58 -14.16
N ALA A 74 -0.62 13.05 -12.96
CA ALA A 74 -1.23 14.20 -12.32
C ALA A 74 -0.19 15.33 -12.13
N PRO A 75 -0.61 16.58 -11.83
CA PRO A 75 0.30 17.72 -11.69
C PRO A 75 1.42 17.52 -10.66
N HIS A 76 1.18 16.69 -9.63
CA HIS A 76 2.13 16.43 -8.55
C HIS A 76 2.88 15.10 -8.71
N GLY A 77 2.75 14.43 -9.86
CA GLY A 77 3.34 13.12 -10.13
C GLY A 77 2.32 12.10 -10.57
N ARG A 78 2.79 10.88 -10.86
CA ARG A 78 1.91 9.76 -11.24
C ARG A 78 1.07 9.34 -10.04
N GLY A 79 -0.21 9.02 -10.25
CA GLY A 79 -1.11 8.63 -9.17
C GLY A 79 -2.07 7.51 -9.58
N LEU A 80 -2.80 7.02 -8.60
CA LEU A 80 -3.94 6.13 -8.79
C LEU A 80 -5.19 6.99 -8.83
N TYR A 81 -5.79 7.12 -10.01
CA TYR A 81 -7.13 7.65 -10.16
C TYR A 81 -8.13 6.59 -9.73
N VAL A 82 -9.03 6.93 -8.82
CA VAL A 82 -10.11 6.06 -8.36
C VAL A 82 -11.41 6.81 -8.54
N ARG A 83 -12.29 6.31 -9.40
CA ARG A 83 -13.68 6.76 -9.51
C ARG A 83 -14.54 5.97 -8.55
N ILE A 84 -15.30 6.68 -7.74
CA ILE A 84 -16.04 6.18 -6.59
C ILE A 84 -17.52 6.40 -6.87
N ASP A 85 -18.24 5.29 -6.91
CA ASP A 85 -19.70 5.26 -7.15
C ASP A 85 -20.46 4.88 -5.85
N GLY A 86 -19.77 4.86 -4.70
CA GLY A 86 -20.26 4.49 -3.37
C GLY A 86 -19.12 4.11 -2.43
N ALA A 87 -19.40 3.67 -1.20
CA ALA A 87 -18.35 3.18 -0.30
C ALA A 87 -17.57 2.03 -0.96
N ALA A 88 -16.24 2.09 -0.90
CA ALA A 88 -15.38 1.14 -1.61
C ALA A 88 -14.05 0.90 -0.87
N THR A 89 -13.57 -0.34 -0.99
CA THR A 89 -12.27 -0.76 -0.47
C THR A 89 -11.42 -1.32 -1.60
N LEU A 90 -10.26 -0.72 -1.83
CA LEU A 90 -9.24 -1.25 -2.73
C LEU A 90 -8.03 -1.70 -1.92
N GLU A 91 -7.43 -2.81 -2.34
CA GLU A 91 -6.26 -3.38 -1.66
C GLU A 91 -5.29 -3.98 -2.68
N ALA A 92 -4.00 -3.78 -2.43
CA ALA A 92 -2.92 -4.56 -3.01
C ALA A 92 -1.99 -5.00 -1.89
N VAL A 93 -1.63 -6.28 -1.90
CA VAL A 93 -0.56 -6.82 -1.07
C VAL A 93 0.46 -7.45 -1.98
N TYR A 94 1.70 -6.99 -1.86
CA TYR A 94 2.84 -7.54 -2.57
C TYR A 94 3.82 -8.10 -1.54
N SER A 95 4.21 -9.36 -1.72
CA SER A 95 5.20 -10.00 -0.88
C SER A 95 6.26 -10.66 -1.76
N GLU A 96 7.51 -10.37 -1.50
CA GLU A 96 8.64 -11.06 -2.15
C GLU A 96 9.65 -11.48 -1.11
N PHE A 97 10.19 -12.69 -1.29
CA PHE A 97 11.43 -13.09 -0.63
C PHE A 97 12.56 -12.67 -1.58
N PRO A 98 13.27 -11.56 -1.30
CA PRO A 98 14.13 -10.97 -2.30
C PRO A 98 15.41 -11.82 -2.44
N ALA A 99 15.67 -12.31 -3.64
CA ALA A 99 16.88 -13.09 -3.94
C ALA A 99 18.17 -12.24 -3.86
N SER A 100 18.04 -10.92 -4.01
CA SER A 100 19.08 -9.92 -3.81
C SER A 100 18.63 -8.91 -2.76
N ALA A 101 19.54 -8.30 -2.00
CA ALA A 101 19.17 -7.29 -0.99
C ALA A 101 18.61 -5.97 -1.58
N VAL A 102 18.29 -5.93 -2.87
CA VAL A 102 17.76 -4.76 -3.57
C VAL A 102 16.26 -4.65 -3.27
N ARG A 103 15.87 -3.59 -2.59
CA ARG A 103 14.47 -3.30 -2.31
C ARG A 103 13.81 -2.64 -3.52
N ARG A 104 12.56 -3.00 -3.80
CA ARG A 104 11.71 -2.30 -4.77
C ARG A 104 11.51 -0.86 -4.34
N ASN A 105 11.28 0.02 -5.30
CA ASN A 105 11.07 1.44 -5.02
C ASN A 105 9.67 1.69 -4.45
N SER A 106 9.54 1.65 -3.12
CA SER A 106 8.30 1.95 -2.41
C SER A 106 8.09 3.46 -2.15
N THR A 107 8.98 4.32 -2.64
CA THR A 107 8.89 5.78 -2.52
C THR A 107 7.66 6.27 -3.27
N LEU A 108 6.77 6.98 -2.58
CA LEU A 108 5.55 7.53 -3.18
C LEU A 108 5.84 8.65 -4.19
N THR A 109 5.20 8.60 -5.34
CA THR A 109 5.42 9.49 -6.51
C THR A 109 4.95 10.93 -6.33
N MET A 110 3.97 11.18 -5.44
CA MET A 110 3.36 12.50 -5.24
C MET A 110 3.74 13.12 -3.88
N MET A 111 4.95 12.81 -3.41
CA MET A 111 5.50 13.41 -2.20
C MET A 111 5.91 14.88 -2.42
N ASN A 112 5.67 15.70 -1.39
CA ASN A 112 6.04 17.11 -1.36
C ASN A 112 7.47 17.36 -0.84
N SER A 113 8.34 16.37 -0.92
CA SER A 113 9.76 16.50 -0.61
C SER A 113 10.58 15.55 -1.47
N SER A 114 11.81 15.94 -1.76
CA SER A 114 12.81 15.11 -2.44
C SER A 114 13.48 14.11 -1.49
N ILE A 115 13.17 14.17 -0.19
CA ILE A 115 13.80 13.35 0.84
C ILE A 115 12.72 12.74 1.73
N PRO A 116 12.71 11.40 1.94
CA PRO A 116 11.67 10.69 2.69
C PRO A 116 11.84 10.85 4.21
N TYR A 117 12.15 12.07 4.68
CA TYR A 117 12.18 12.36 6.10
C TYR A 117 10.78 12.71 6.60
N PHE A 118 10.49 12.23 7.80
CA PHE A 118 9.25 12.48 8.50
C PHE A 118 9.10 13.99 8.80
N PRO A 119 7.91 14.58 8.64
CA PRO A 119 6.66 13.96 8.18
C PRO A 119 6.59 13.75 6.66
N VAL A 120 6.07 12.59 6.25
CA VAL A 120 5.84 12.28 4.83
C VAL A 120 4.59 13.05 4.38
N LEU A 121 4.77 14.08 3.56
CA LEU A 121 3.68 14.87 3.00
C LEU A 121 3.40 14.43 1.57
N VAL A 122 2.15 14.09 1.27
CA VAL A 122 1.72 13.65 -0.07
C VAL A 122 0.57 14.50 -0.58
N TRP A 123 0.55 14.72 -1.89
CA TRP A 123 -0.58 15.34 -2.56
C TRP A 123 -1.68 14.31 -2.78
N ILE A 124 -2.91 14.67 -2.41
CA ILE A 124 -4.12 13.91 -2.73
C ILE A 124 -5.11 14.87 -3.36
N PHE A 125 -5.78 14.42 -4.41
CA PHE A 125 -6.90 15.13 -5.01
C PHE A 125 -8.20 14.45 -4.63
N TYR A 126 -9.21 15.26 -4.36
CA TYR A 126 -10.58 14.80 -4.24
C TYR A 126 -11.51 15.69 -5.07
N SER A 127 -12.35 15.08 -5.90
CA SER A 127 -13.26 15.79 -6.81
C SER A 127 -14.63 16.08 -6.22
N GLY A 128 -14.96 15.51 -5.06
CA GLY A 128 -16.27 15.71 -4.44
C GLY A 128 -16.46 17.14 -3.93
N THR A 129 -17.68 17.47 -3.57
CA THR A 129 -18.06 18.81 -3.07
C THR A 129 -18.03 18.92 -1.54
N GLY A 130 -18.11 17.78 -0.84
CA GLY A 130 -18.08 17.67 0.63
C GLY A 130 -16.72 17.25 1.22
N LEU A 131 -16.77 16.59 2.38
CA LEU A 131 -15.64 15.84 2.92
C LEU A 131 -15.82 14.36 2.54
N ALA A 132 -14.75 13.59 2.39
CA ALA A 132 -14.83 12.13 2.37
C ALA A 132 -13.93 11.55 3.46
N HIS A 133 -14.41 10.49 4.12
CA HIS A 133 -13.56 9.72 5.01
C HIS A 133 -12.67 8.82 4.17
N LEU A 134 -11.38 8.91 4.40
CA LEU A 134 -10.34 8.22 3.65
C LEU A 134 -9.42 7.51 4.64
N GLU A 135 -9.37 6.19 4.59
CA GLU A 135 -8.28 5.44 5.23
C GLU A 135 -7.34 4.99 4.12
N PHE A 136 -6.13 5.53 4.14
CA PHE A 136 -5.12 5.25 3.13
C PHE A 136 -3.86 4.74 3.80
N GLU A 137 -3.44 3.53 3.46
CA GLU A 137 -2.20 2.91 3.91
C GLU A 137 -1.32 2.57 2.69
N ALA A 138 -0.04 2.92 2.76
CA ALA A 138 0.94 2.58 1.75
C ALA A 138 2.32 2.32 2.39
N GLY A 139 2.82 1.09 2.25
CA GLY A 139 4.21 0.75 2.62
C GLY A 139 4.55 0.98 4.09
N GLY A 140 3.58 0.78 4.99
CA GLY A 140 3.77 1.02 6.42
C GLY A 140 3.67 2.50 6.82
N PHE A 141 3.04 3.34 6.00
CA PHE A 141 2.57 4.67 6.39
C PHE A 141 1.06 4.75 6.16
N ALA A 142 0.35 5.51 6.99
CA ALA A 142 -1.08 5.69 6.88
C ALA A 142 -1.50 7.15 7.06
N LEU A 143 -2.58 7.54 6.39
CA LEU A 143 -3.29 8.78 6.66
C LEU A 143 -3.97 8.65 8.06
N PRO A 144 -3.87 9.65 8.94
CA PRO A 144 -4.53 9.61 10.24
C PRO A 144 -6.04 9.38 10.11
N GLN A 145 -6.59 8.46 10.91
CA GLN A 145 -8.02 8.12 10.88
C GLN A 145 -8.98 9.31 11.17
N SER A 146 -8.48 10.39 11.78
CA SER A 146 -9.26 11.59 12.04
C SER A 146 -9.30 12.58 10.87
N GLU A 147 -8.58 12.30 9.78
CA GLU A 147 -8.41 13.25 8.68
C GLU A 147 -9.34 12.91 7.50
N SER A 148 -10.33 13.76 7.27
CA SER A 148 -11.16 13.67 6.05
C SER A 148 -10.51 14.41 4.90
N VAL A 149 -10.61 13.87 3.69
CA VAL A 149 -10.16 14.57 2.50
C VAL A 149 -11.14 15.66 2.10
N ARG A 150 -10.56 16.79 1.69
CA ARG A 150 -11.26 18.00 1.24
C ARG A 150 -11.12 18.17 -0.27
N PRO A 151 -12.06 18.88 -0.91
CA PRO A 151 -12.04 19.07 -2.36
C PRO A 151 -10.77 19.75 -2.84
N GLY A 152 -10.34 19.36 -4.04
CA GLY A 152 -9.16 19.86 -4.72
C GLY A 152 -7.86 19.16 -4.32
N TRP A 153 -6.75 19.71 -4.82
CA TRP A 153 -5.40 19.25 -4.50
C TRP A 153 -4.98 19.75 -3.13
N ARG A 154 -4.61 18.85 -2.23
CA ARG A 154 -4.14 19.19 -0.89
C ARG A 154 -3.03 18.26 -0.42
N LEU A 155 -2.23 18.79 0.51
CA LEU A 155 -1.22 18.03 1.22
C LEU A 155 -1.84 17.34 2.41
N TYR A 156 -1.50 16.06 2.54
CA TYR A 156 -1.86 15.25 3.69
C TYR A 156 -0.59 14.64 4.27
N GLN A 157 -0.58 14.50 5.59
CA GLN A 157 0.54 13.93 6.31
C GLN A 157 0.30 12.43 6.49
N LEU A 158 1.23 11.61 6.01
CA LEU A 158 1.26 10.19 6.32
C LEU A 158 2.11 9.97 7.57
N LEU A 159 1.57 9.21 8.50
CA LEU A 159 2.23 8.80 9.74
C LEU A 159 2.65 7.33 9.64
N PRO A 160 3.77 6.93 10.25
CA PRO A 160 3.95 5.50 10.52
C PRO A 160 2.80 5.01 11.39
N PRO A 161 2.38 3.74 11.27
CA PRO A 161 1.35 3.18 12.14
C PRO A 161 1.79 3.37 13.60
N PRO A 162 0.84 3.58 14.53
CA PRO A 162 1.17 3.61 15.94
C PRO A 162 1.93 2.34 16.31
N VAL A 163 3.07 2.51 16.99
CA VAL A 163 3.85 1.38 17.49
C VAL A 163 2.97 0.67 18.53
N PRO A 164 2.66 -0.63 18.38
CA PRO A 164 1.91 -1.38 19.37
C PRO A 164 2.67 -1.52 20.69
#